data_AF-A0A6P7XKD4-F1
#
_entry.id   AF-A0A6P7XKD4-F1
#
_cell.length_a   1.000
_cell.length_b   1.000
_cell.length_c   1.000
_cell.angle_alpha   90.00
_cell.angle_beta   90.00
_cell.angle_gamma   90.00
#
_symmetry.space_group_name_H-M   'P 1'
#
loop_
_entity.id
_entity.type
_entity.pdbx_description
1 polymer ?
#
loop_
_entity_poly.entity_id
_entity_poly.type
_entity_poly.pdbx_seq_one_letter_code
_entity_poly.pdbx_strand_id
1 'polypeptide(L)'
;MDKASFNKENYFDYLAIVSAVEEINNSSELLPNVTLGFHLYESYLNPSFLFGDVMSIFTGMDTSVPNYRCKSSGTLAAIIEGLQSEESNQMSNIFRMYHYPQLHHYLKNVHFKNNLDEEIFFDENRELNTGFNIINLVYLPNGVLQREIVGSYNPYAPQGQDFIINEKAIVWESSFTQTPPQAKCSESCPPGFRKLTRKGEPVCCFDCIPCPQGEISNQTDTDNCMKCQEDHWPNHKRETCIPKLIIFLSYKEALGMALTTSSIFFSLINAIILGIFIHYRDTPIVRANNRDISYILLISLMICFLCSLLFIGRPEPVTCILRNTTFGMTFSISLSSILAKTITVVMAFHATKPGSKLRKWMGSRISYTIILFSSVFQFILCLIWLSTAPPFPYLNMQSETGAILLECNEGSMIAFYCVLGFLGFLAGISFIIAFLSRNLPDSFNEAKYITFSMLVFCTVWITFIPTYLSTRGKYMVAVEIFAIQASSAGLLGCIFIPKCCIILLRPDMNSRKYLTKNN
;
A
#
# COMPACT_ATOMS: atom_id res chain seq x y z
N MET A 1 38.43 78.76 -20.07
CA MET A 1 39.27 77.57 -20.28
C MET A 1 39.63 77.08 -18.91
N ASP A 2 39.01 76.01 -18.45
CA ASP A 2 39.37 75.35 -17.19
C ASP A 2 39.44 73.84 -17.40
N LYS A 3 40.43 73.24 -16.75
CA LYS A 3 40.82 71.83 -16.80
C LYS A 3 39.79 70.96 -16.09
N ALA A 4 39.36 69.89 -16.74
CA ALA A 4 38.75 68.73 -16.09
C ALA A 4 39.57 67.48 -16.45
N SER A 5 40.03 66.72 -15.45
CA SER A 5 40.59 65.40 -15.64
C SER A 5 39.43 64.40 -15.72
N PHE A 6 39.04 64.01 -16.93
CA PHE A 6 37.90 63.12 -17.13
C PHE A 6 38.25 61.64 -16.95
N ASN A 7 37.38 60.90 -16.26
CA ASN A 7 37.35 59.45 -16.36
C ASN A 7 36.91 59.01 -17.78
N LYS A 8 37.58 58.01 -18.38
CA LYS A 8 37.33 57.57 -19.77
C LYS A 8 35.93 56.98 -19.99
N GLU A 9 35.28 56.51 -18.93
CA GLU A 9 33.99 55.81 -19.02
C GLU A 9 32.82 56.74 -19.43
N ASN A 10 32.85 58.03 -19.06
CA ASN A 10 31.75 58.97 -19.32
C ASN A 10 32.00 59.93 -20.49
N TYR A 11 33.00 59.62 -21.32
CA TYR A 11 33.43 60.51 -22.41
C TYR A 11 32.36 60.69 -23.50
N PHE A 12 31.57 59.64 -23.79
CA PHE A 12 30.51 59.72 -24.80
C PHE A 12 29.30 60.54 -24.33
N ASP A 13 28.95 60.46 -23.04
CA ASP A 13 27.86 61.27 -22.47
C ASP A 13 28.20 62.76 -22.50
N TYR A 14 29.47 63.09 -22.23
CA TYR A 14 30.00 64.44 -22.40
C TYR A 14 29.80 64.94 -23.84
N LEU A 15 30.26 64.17 -24.83
CA LEU A 15 30.15 64.55 -26.23
C LEU A 15 28.69 64.71 -26.66
N ALA A 16 27.79 63.87 -26.14
CA ALA A 16 26.36 63.98 -26.41
C ALA A 16 25.78 65.33 -25.93
N ILE A 17 26.11 65.78 -24.70
CA ILE A 17 25.64 67.09 -24.20
C ILE A 17 26.23 68.25 -25.01
N VAL A 18 27.53 68.20 -25.33
CA VAL A 18 28.17 69.25 -26.14
C VAL A 18 27.50 69.35 -27.51
N SER A 19 27.32 68.21 -28.19
CA SER A 19 26.67 68.14 -29.50
C SER A 19 25.22 68.65 -29.44
N ALA A 20 24.46 68.29 -28.41
CA ALA A 20 23.08 68.74 -28.25
C ALA A 20 22.99 70.27 -28.06
N VAL A 21 23.88 70.86 -27.27
CA VAL A 21 23.91 72.33 -27.07
C VAL A 21 24.32 73.05 -28.35
N GLU A 22 25.28 72.53 -29.10
CA GLU A 22 25.68 73.09 -30.40
C GLU A 22 24.54 73.05 -31.42
N GLU A 23 23.81 71.92 -31.49
CA GLU A 23 22.66 71.77 -32.38
C GLU A 23 21.53 72.74 -32.02
N ILE A 24 21.22 72.88 -30.72
CA ILE A 24 20.21 73.84 -30.24
C ILE A 24 20.60 75.27 -30.60
N ASN A 25 21.86 75.65 -30.36
CA ASN A 25 22.35 77.00 -30.64
C ASN A 25 22.38 77.34 -32.14
N ASN A 26 22.58 76.34 -33.00
CA ASN A 26 22.59 76.52 -34.45
C ASN A 26 21.20 76.45 -35.09
N SER A 27 20.16 76.11 -34.32
CA SER A 27 18.78 76.04 -34.82
C SER A 27 17.94 77.20 -34.31
N SER A 28 17.52 78.08 -35.24
CA SER A 28 16.57 79.16 -34.93
C SER A 28 15.14 78.66 -34.63
N GLU A 29 14.86 77.36 -34.87
CA GLU A 29 13.54 76.75 -34.63
C GLU A 29 13.40 76.24 -33.19
N LEU A 30 14.48 75.81 -32.55
CA LEU A 30 14.45 75.22 -31.21
C LEU A 30 14.37 76.29 -30.12
N LEU A 31 15.32 77.23 -30.11
CA LEU A 31 15.36 78.33 -29.13
C LEU A 31 15.73 79.67 -29.83
N PRO A 32 14.74 80.39 -30.39
CA PRO A 32 15.01 81.64 -31.09
C PRO A 32 15.54 82.71 -30.12
N ASN A 33 16.65 83.35 -30.50
CA ASN A 33 17.31 84.45 -29.76
C ASN A 33 17.86 84.07 -28.37
N VAL A 34 18.09 82.79 -28.11
CA VAL A 34 18.74 82.30 -26.88
C VAL A 34 19.95 81.45 -27.24
N THR A 35 21.10 81.75 -26.64
CA THR A 35 22.30 80.91 -26.76
C THR A 35 22.52 80.21 -25.43
N LEU A 36 22.49 78.88 -25.47
CA LEU A 36 22.78 78.03 -24.33
C LEU A 36 24.29 77.86 -24.15
N GLY A 37 24.72 77.88 -22.90
CA GLY A 37 26.00 77.35 -22.46
C GLY A 37 25.77 76.22 -21.47
N PHE A 38 26.84 75.56 -21.06
CA PHE A 38 26.79 74.51 -20.05
C PHE A 38 27.97 74.62 -19.09
N HIS A 39 27.76 74.17 -17.87
CA HIS A 39 28.82 73.85 -16.93
C HIS A 39 28.74 72.36 -16.62
N LEU A 40 29.87 71.66 -16.74
CA LEU A 40 29.93 70.22 -16.50
C LEU A 40 30.80 69.96 -15.28
N TYR A 41 30.25 69.20 -14.36
CA TYR A 41 30.89 68.80 -13.12
C TYR A 41 30.90 67.28 -13.07
N GLU A 42 32.02 66.71 -12.64
CA GLU A 42 32.13 65.27 -12.41
C GLU A 42 31.52 64.96 -11.03
N SER A 43 30.41 64.23 -10.98
CA SER A 43 29.83 63.80 -9.71
C SER A 43 30.73 62.74 -9.07
N TYR A 44 31.49 63.14 -8.05
CA TYR A 44 32.13 62.20 -7.14
C TYR A 44 31.07 61.59 -6.21
N LEU A 45 31.18 60.29 -5.92
CA LEU A 45 30.27 59.51 -5.04
C LEU A 45 30.22 59.99 -3.57
N ASN A 46 30.78 61.15 -3.24
CA ASN A 46 30.75 61.71 -1.90
C ASN A 46 29.76 62.89 -1.83
N PRO A 47 28.66 62.76 -1.07
CA PRO A 47 27.58 63.75 -1.00
C PRO A 47 28.03 65.17 -0.58
N SER A 48 29.11 65.29 0.21
CA SER A 48 29.62 66.59 0.64
C SER A 48 30.30 67.37 -0.49
N PHE A 49 30.97 66.68 -1.42
CA PHE A 49 31.58 67.31 -2.59
C PHE A 49 30.49 67.71 -3.60
N LEU A 50 29.50 66.84 -3.82
CA LEU A 50 28.35 67.13 -4.66
C LEU A 50 27.58 68.39 -4.22
N PHE A 51 27.39 68.59 -2.91
CA PHE A 51 26.80 69.81 -2.37
C PHE A 51 27.67 71.05 -2.63
N GLY A 52 28.98 70.92 -2.48
CA GLY A 52 29.94 71.98 -2.79
C GLY A 52 29.89 72.40 -4.25
N ASP A 53 29.87 71.43 -5.17
CA ASP A 53 29.79 71.64 -6.62
C ASP A 53 28.49 72.33 -7.00
N VAL A 54 27.35 71.83 -6.51
CA VAL A 54 26.04 72.49 -6.68
C VAL A 54 26.07 73.93 -6.19
N MET A 55 26.68 74.17 -5.03
CA MET A 55 26.70 75.51 -4.46
C MET A 55 27.64 76.43 -5.24
N SER A 56 28.73 75.91 -5.82
CA SER A 56 29.59 76.64 -6.75
C SER A 56 28.85 77.05 -8.04
N ILE A 57 27.96 76.18 -8.54
CA ILE A 57 27.09 76.46 -9.70
C ILE A 57 26.14 77.61 -9.39
N PHE A 58 25.53 77.61 -8.19
CA PHE A 58 24.58 78.66 -7.78
C PHE A 58 25.25 80.01 -7.55
N THR A 59 26.47 80.02 -7.00
CA THR A 59 27.18 81.26 -6.69
C THR A 59 28.00 81.81 -7.85
N GLY A 60 28.39 80.96 -8.82
CA GLY A 60 29.31 81.30 -9.90
C GLY A 60 30.75 81.51 -9.42
N MET A 61 31.13 80.91 -8.28
CA MET A 61 32.48 80.97 -7.69
C MET A 61 32.86 79.61 -7.11
N ASP A 62 34.16 79.31 -7.06
CA ASP A 62 34.68 78.11 -6.39
C ASP A 62 34.44 78.10 -4.86
N THR A 63 34.06 79.25 -4.29
CA THR A 63 33.70 79.38 -2.86
C THR A 63 32.18 79.46 -2.68
N SER A 64 31.64 78.57 -1.86
CA SER A 64 30.21 78.46 -1.58
C SER A 64 29.74 79.54 -0.60
N VAL A 65 29.39 80.73 -1.09
CA VAL A 65 28.77 81.81 -0.30
C VAL A 65 27.25 81.83 -0.55
N PRO A 66 26.41 81.36 0.39
CA PRO A 66 24.96 81.31 0.18
C PRO A 66 24.36 82.69 -0.15
N ASN A 67 23.39 82.73 -1.06
CA ASN A 67 22.69 83.94 -1.52
C ASN A 67 23.55 85.02 -2.21
N TYR A 68 24.80 84.72 -2.54
CA TYR A 68 25.64 85.56 -3.38
C TYR A 68 25.70 85.00 -4.80
N ARG A 69 25.58 85.86 -5.82
CA ARG A 69 25.70 85.45 -7.23
C ARG A 69 26.66 86.37 -7.97
N CYS A 70 27.78 85.81 -8.42
CA CYS A 70 28.69 86.50 -9.34
C CYS A 70 28.05 86.56 -10.73
N LYS A 71 27.85 87.76 -11.30
CA LYS A 71 27.22 87.96 -12.64
C LYS A 71 28.16 87.67 -13.82
N SER A 72 29.23 86.90 -13.62
CA SER A 72 30.24 86.61 -14.65
C SER A 72 29.76 85.62 -15.71
N SER A 73 28.76 84.78 -15.40
CA SER A 73 28.14 83.80 -16.30
C SER A 73 26.65 84.10 -16.53
N GLY A 74 26.09 83.53 -17.61
CA GLY A 74 24.68 83.70 -17.99
C GLY A 74 23.68 83.19 -16.95
N THR A 75 22.39 83.34 -17.22
CA THR A 75 21.35 82.84 -16.32
C THR A 75 21.30 81.31 -16.33
N LEU A 76 21.59 80.65 -15.20
CA LEU A 76 21.39 79.19 -15.05
C LEU A 76 19.92 78.83 -15.34
N ALA A 77 19.72 78.03 -16.38
CA ALA A 77 18.40 77.69 -16.89
C ALA A 77 17.81 76.43 -16.25
N ALA A 78 18.61 75.38 -16.08
CA ALA A 78 18.20 74.10 -15.50
C ALA A 78 19.42 73.28 -15.05
N ILE A 79 19.18 72.27 -14.21
CA ILE A 79 20.17 71.25 -13.82
C ILE A 79 19.76 69.88 -14.37
N ILE A 80 20.75 69.16 -14.92
CA ILE A 80 20.65 67.78 -15.36
C ILE A 80 21.61 66.96 -14.50
N GLU A 81 21.11 65.90 -13.88
CA GLU A 81 21.90 65.03 -12.99
C GLU A 81 21.62 63.54 -13.31
N GLY A 82 22.65 62.70 -13.16
CA GLY A 82 22.58 61.24 -13.34
C GLY A 82 22.58 60.47 -12.01
N LEU A 83 22.09 61.08 -10.93
CA LEU A 83 22.08 60.49 -9.59
C LEU A 83 21.05 59.36 -9.48
N GLN A 84 21.27 58.41 -8.56
CA GLN A 84 20.24 57.43 -8.22
C GLN A 84 19.01 58.13 -7.60
N SER A 85 17.84 57.48 -7.65
CA SER A 85 16.58 58.14 -7.28
C SER A 85 16.57 58.70 -5.85
N GLU A 86 17.22 58.02 -4.92
CA GLU A 86 17.29 58.43 -3.51
C GLU A 86 18.09 59.73 -3.33
N GLU A 87 19.24 59.84 -3.99
CA GLU A 87 20.12 61.01 -3.93
C GLU A 87 19.52 62.21 -4.68
N SER A 88 18.90 61.96 -5.83
CA SER A 88 18.20 62.99 -6.61
C SER A 88 17.04 63.62 -5.82
N ASN A 89 16.29 62.81 -5.07
CA ASN A 89 15.22 63.31 -4.19
C ASN A 89 15.74 64.25 -3.10
N GLN A 90 16.91 63.94 -2.50
CA GLN A 90 17.53 64.81 -1.50
C GLN A 90 17.96 66.14 -2.11
N MET A 91 18.58 66.10 -3.29
CA MET A 91 19.08 67.29 -3.99
C MET A 91 17.95 68.18 -4.52
N SER A 92 16.81 67.58 -4.88
CA SER A 92 15.59 68.29 -5.32
C SER A 92 15.12 69.34 -4.31
N ASN A 93 15.22 69.07 -3.00
CA ASN A 93 14.87 70.04 -1.96
C ASN A 93 15.76 71.30 -1.98
N ILE A 94 17.07 71.11 -2.24
CA ILE A 94 18.04 72.21 -2.32
C ILE A 94 17.76 73.04 -3.58
N PHE A 95 17.61 72.41 -4.74
CA PHE A 95 17.37 73.14 -5.98
C PHE A 95 16.04 73.91 -5.94
N ARG A 96 15.00 73.31 -5.33
CA ARG A 96 13.72 73.97 -5.08
C ARG A 96 13.87 75.20 -4.18
N MET A 97 14.72 75.16 -3.15
CA MET A 97 14.99 76.30 -2.27
C MET A 97 15.60 77.49 -3.03
N TYR A 98 16.46 77.22 -4.01
CA TYR A 98 17.10 78.24 -4.85
C TYR A 98 16.32 78.54 -6.16
N HIS A 99 15.14 77.97 -6.33
CA HIS A 99 14.27 78.13 -7.51
C HIS A 99 14.90 77.71 -8.85
N TYR A 100 15.79 76.74 -8.84
CA TYR A 100 16.35 76.16 -10.07
C TYR A 100 15.61 74.86 -10.45
N PRO A 101 15.14 74.71 -11.71
CA PRO A 101 14.39 73.53 -12.12
C PRO A 101 15.33 72.33 -12.39
N GLN A 102 14.94 71.15 -11.90
CA GLN A 102 15.50 69.87 -12.36
C GLN A 102 14.81 69.44 -13.64
N LEU A 103 15.60 69.16 -14.69
CA LEU A 103 15.04 68.71 -15.97
C LEU A 103 14.47 67.29 -15.90
N HIS A 104 14.83 66.51 -14.88
CA HIS A 104 14.37 65.13 -14.69
C HIS A 104 12.84 65.00 -14.73
N HIS A 105 12.07 66.00 -14.27
CA HIS A 105 10.60 65.97 -14.39
C HIS A 105 10.13 65.86 -15.85
N TYR A 106 10.79 66.57 -16.77
CA TYR A 106 10.45 66.59 -18.19
C TYR A 106 11.00 65.36 -18.95
N LEU A 107 12.05 64.73 -18.42
CA LEU A 107 12.66 63.54 -19.02
C LEU A 107 11.91 62.22 -18.71
N LYS A 108 10.93 62.24 -17.78
CA LYS A 108 10.16 61.05 -17.36
C LYS A 108 9.27 60.44 -18.43
N ASN A 109 8.74 61.26 -19.34
CA ASN A 109 7.77 60.84 -20.36
C ASN A 109 8.37 60.91 -21.77
N VAL A 110 9.69 60.76 -21.87
CA VAL A 110 10.40 60.81 -23.15
C VAL A 110 10.08 59.53 -23.91
N HIS A 111 9.60 59.71 -25.14
CA HIS A 111 9.39 58.66 -26.11
C HIS A 111 9.91 59.14 -27.47
N PHE A 112 10.97 58.51 -27.97
CA PHE A 112 11.58 58.85 -29.25
C PHE A 112 12.08 57.60 -29.95
N LYS A 113 12.35 57.72 -31.25
CA LYS A 113 13.07 56.69 -32.00
C LYS A 113 14.53 57.08 -32.11
N ASN A 114 15.42 56.14 -31.80
CA ASN A 114 16.84 56.36 -32.02
C ASN A 114 17.20 56.20 -33.52
N ASN A 115 18.47 56.39 -33.86
CA ASN A 115 18.97 56.27 -35.25
C ASN A 115 18.88 54.82 -35.82
N LEU A 116 18.49 53.85 -35.00
CA LEU A 116 18.25 52.46 -35.37
C LEU A 116 16.75 52.14 -35.48
N ASP A 117 15.88 53.17 -35.49
CA ASP A 117 14.42 53.09 -35.48
C ASP A 117 13.82 52.38 -34.25
N GLU A 118 14.60 52.21 -33.18
CA GLU A 118 14.14 51.60 -31.92
C GLU A 118 13.39 52.62 -31.06
N GLU A 119 12.22 52.23 -30.56
CA GLU A 119 11.42 53.05 -29.66
C GLU A 119 12.03 53.03 -28.26
N ILE A 120 12.54 54.18 -27.84
CA ILE A 120 13.08 54.41 -26.51
C ILE A 120 12.03 55.11 -25.67
N PHE A 121 11.55 54.43 -24.62
CA PHE A 121 10.65 54.98 -23.63
C PHE A 121 10.86 54.35 -22.26
N PHE A 122 10.38 55.04 -21.22
CA PHE A 122 10.36 54.54 -19.85
C PHE A 122 8.99 53.93 -19.53
N ASP A 123 8.98 52.79 -18.85
CA ASP A 123 7.73 52.16 -18.39
C ASP A 123 7.17 52.83 -17.11
N GLU A 124 6.05 52.32 -16.60
CA GLU A 124 5.39 52.86 -15.38
C GLU A 124 6.30 52.84 -14.15
N ASN A 125 7.28 51.92 -14.11
CA ASN A 125 8.29 51.80 -13.05
C ASN A 125 9.53 52.67 -13.30
N ARG A 126 9.55 53.41 -14.42
CA ARG A 126 10.65 54.27 -14.89
C ARG A 126 11.88 53.48 -15.32
N GLU A 127 11.70 52.22 -15.70
CA GLU A 127 12.76 51.41 -16.28
C GLU A 127 12.78 51.59 -17.80
N LEU A 128 13.97 51.53 -18.39
CA LEU A 128 14.15 51.68 -19.82
C LEU A 128 13.65 50.41 -20.52
N ASN A 129 12.65 50.53 -21.39
CA ASN A 129 12.16 49.41 -22.18
C ASN A 129 13.19 49.02 -23.27
N THR A 130 14.15 48.18 -22.92
CA THR A 130 15.16 47.67 -23.85
C THR A 130 15.33 46.17 -23.71
N GLY A 131 15.59 45.51 -24.85
CA GLY A 131 16.00 44.12 -24.89
C GLY A 131 17.47 43.95 -24.51
N PHE A 132 17.81 42.77 -24.04
CA PHE A 132 19.17 42.36 -23.67
C PHE A 132 19.74 41.44 -24.74
N ASN A 133 21.04 41.58 -25.01
CA ASN A 133 21.78 40.62 -25.84
C ASN A 133 22.41 39.55 -24.94
N ILE A 134 22.31 38.29 -25.37
CA ILE A 134 22.96 37.16 -24.73
C ILE A 134 24.30 36.94 -25.45
N ILE A 135 25.39 37.04 -24.71
CA ILE A 135 26.75 36.99 -25.25
C ILE A 135 27.44 35.71 -24.80
N ASN A 136 27.99 34.95 -25.75
CA ASN A 136 28.93 33.87 -25.47
C ASN A 136 30.37 34.40 -25.55
N LEU A 137 31.18 34.09 -24.54
CA LEU A 137 32.57 34.50 -24.46
C LEU A 137 33.47 33.38 -24.97
N VAL A 138 34.07 33.56 -26.14
CA VAL A 138 34.89 32.54 -26.79
C VAL A 138 36.37 32.93 -26.70
N TYR A 139 37.19 32.03 -26.15
CA TYR A 139 38.64 32.17 -26.18
C TYR A 139 39.17 31.62 -27.50
N LEU A 140 39.73 32.50 -28.32
CA LEU A 140 40.40 32.10 -29.54
C LEU A 140 41.78 31.47 -29.21
N PRO A 141 42.32 30.60 -30.09
CA PRO A 141 43.63 29.97 -29.88
C PRO A 141 44.80 30.95 -29.68
N ASN A 142 44.64 32.20 -30.12
CA ASN A 142 45.60 33.29 -29.98
C ASN A 142 45.52 34.02 -28.61
N GLY A 143 44.68 33.55 -27.68
CA GLY A 143 44.50 34.13 -26.34
C GLY A 143 43.57 35.35 -26.31
N VAL A 144 42.96 35.74 -27.43
CA VAL A 144 42.03 36.86 -27.51
C VAL A 144 40.63 36.39 -27.09
N LEU A 145 40.00 37.16 -26.20
CA LEU A 145 38.61 36.97 -25.82
C LEU A 145 37.69 37.62 -26.86
N GLN A 146 36.87 36.82 -27.53
CA GLN A 146 35.87 37.27 -28.48
C GLN A 146 34.47 37.19 -27.85
N ARG A 147 33.66 38.23 -28.09
CA ARG A 147 32.28 38.32 -27.61
C ARG A 147 31.34 38.08 -28.78
N GLU A 148 30.65 36.96 -28.77
CA GLU A 148 29.69 36.59 -29.81
C GLU A 148 28.27 36.73 -29.28
N ILE A 149 27.41 37.48 -29.98
CA ILE A 149 25.99 37.56 -29.63
C ILE A 149 25.33 36.27 -30.11
N VAL A 150 24.83 35.47 -29.17
CA VAL A 150 24.21 34.16 -29.43
C VAL A 150 22.71 34.15 -29.20
N GLY A 151 22.14 35.24 -28.72
CA GLY A 151 20.71 35.36 -28.47
C GLY A 151 20.31 36.74 -27.99
N SER A 152 19.02 36.90 -27.72
CA SER A 152 18.43 38.12 -27.20
C SER A 152 17.26 37.80 -26.26
N TYR A 153 17.05 38.63 -25.26
CA TYR A 153 15.92 38.57 -24.36
C TYR A 153 15.21 39.93 -24.34
N ASN A 154 13.95 39.99 -24.74
CA ASN A 154 13.12 41.18 -24.67
C ASN A 154 11.91 40.90 -23.77
N PRO A 155 11.87 41.42 -22.54
CA PRO A 155 10.77 41.16 -21.60
C PRO A 155 9.41 41.69 -22.06
N TYR A 156 9.37 42.55 -23.08
CA TYR A 156 8.16 43.18 -23.59
C TYR A 156 7.68 42.59 -24.93
N ALA A 157 8.39 41.60 -25.47
CA ALA A 157 7.95 40.91 -26.68
C ALA A 157 6.74 39.99 -26.40
N PRO A 158 5.96 39.63 -27.44
CA PRO A 158 4.88 38.67 -27.29
C PRO A 158 5.38 37.34 -26.71
N GLN A 159 4.50 36.65 -25.95
CA GLN A 159 4.83 35.39 -25.31
C GLN A 159 5.37 34.37 -26.34
N GLY A 160 6.60 33.89 -26.13
CA GLY A 160 7.29 32.97 -27.04
C GLY A 160 8.24 33.63 -28.05
N GLN A 161 8.33 34.97 -28.05
CA GLN A 161 9.33 35.75 -28.79
C GLN A 161 10.21 36.60 -27.86
N ASP A 162 9.96 36.52 -26.56
CA ASP A 162 10.68 37.17 -25.48
C ASP A 162 12.09 36.65 -25.29
N PHE A 163 12.35 35.38 -25.61
CA PHE A 163 13.68 34.79 -25.50
C PHE A 163 14.06 34.04 -26.77
N ILE A 164 15.16 34.45 -27.39
CA ILE A 164 15.71 33.83 -28.60
C ILE A 164 17.15 33.44 -28.31
N ILE A 165 17.48 32.17 -28.52
CA ILE A 165 18.85 31.68 -28.39
C ILE A 165 19.20 30.77 -29.57
N ASN A 166 20.36 31.01 -30.16
CA ASN A 166 20.91 30.17 -31.22
C ASN A 166 21.92 29.20 -30.63
N GLU A 167 21.44 28.01 -30.25
CA GLU A 167 22.28 26.98 -29.63
C GLU A 167 23.49 26.58 -30.49
N LYS A 168 23.36 26.65 -31.83
CA LYS A 168 24.45 26.30 -32.76
C LYS A 168 25.57 27.34 -32.80
N ALA A 169 25.29 28.58 -32.40
CA ALA A 169 26.27 29.65 -32.32
C ALA A 169 27.05 29.62 -30.99
N ILE A 170 26.59 28.84 -30.00
CA ILE A 170 27.27 28.68 -28.71
C ILE A 170 28.44 27.71 -28.88
N VAL A 171 29.64 28.24 -28.69
CA VAL A 171 30.88 27.46 -28.68
C VAL A 171 31.14 27.03 -27.24
N TRP A 172 31.17 25.71 -27.03
CA TRP A 172 31.52 25.09 -25.77
C TRP A 172 32.99 24.68 -25.75
N GLU A 173 33.57 24.61 -24.55
CA GLU A 173 34.94 24.15 -24.38
C GLU A 173 35.07 22.65 -24.74
N SER A 174 36.15 22.28 -25.43
CA SER A 174 36.39 20.90 -25.88
C SER A 174 36.61 19.90 -24.74
N SER A 175 36.80 20.37 -23.51
CA SER A 175 36.93 19.56 -22.30
C SER A 175 35.60 18.94 -21.86
N PHE A 176 34.46 19.47 -22.32
CA PHE A 176 33.16 18.89 -22.04
C PHE A 176 32.89 17.67 -22.93
N THR A 177 32.51 16.55 -22.30
CA THR A 177 32.14 15.31 -23.00
C THR A 177 30.74 15.34 -23.60
N GLN A 178 29.86 16.20 -23.07
CA GLN A 178 28.50 16.43 -23.54
C GLN A 178 28.19 17.92 -23.48
N THR A 179 27.62 18.47 -24.56
CA THR A 179 27.29 19.90 -24.69
C THR A 179 25.83 20.06 -25.13
N PRO A 180 25.01 20.87 -24.44
CA PRO A 180 25.32 21.62 -23.21
C PRO A 180 25.53 20.69 -21.99
N PRO A 181 26.43 21.05 -21.06
CA PRO A 181 26.65 20.27 -19.85
C PRO A 181 25.39 20.28 -18.96
N GLN A 182 25.05 19.12 -18.41
CA GLN A 182 23.90 19.01 -17.51
C GLN A 182 24.36 19.24 -16.06
N ALA A 183 23.88 20.32 -15.44
CA ALA A 183 24.09 20.60 -14.02
C ALA A 183 23.07 19.83 -13.15
N LYS A 184 23.14 18.50 -13.16
CA LYS A 184 22.25 17.62 -12.37
C LYS A 184 23.02 17.00 -11.20
N CYS A 185 22.43 17.02 -10.01
CA CYS A 185 22.98 16.36 -8.84
C CYS A 185 22.63 14.87 -8.80
N SER A 186 21.39 14.55 -9.19
CA SER A 186 20.85 13.19 -9.24
C SER A 186 20.20 12.92 -10.59
N GLU A 187 20.32 11.68 -11.05
CA GLU A 187 19.61 11.18 -12.22
C GLU A 187 18.10 11.02 -11.96
N SER A 188 17.32 11.02 -13.03
CA SER A 188 15.88 10.81 -12.95
C SER A 188 15.55 9.40 -12.43
N CYS A 189 14.62 9.31 -11.49
CA CYS A 189 14.19 8.03 -10.95
C CYS A 189 13.28 7.28 -11.93
N PRO A 190 13.59 6.00 -12.22
CA PRO A 190 12.72 5.19 -13.08
C PRO A 190 11.39 4.86 -12.36
N PRO A 191 10.35 4.43 -13.12
CA PRO A 191 9.13 3.90 -12.54
C PRO A 191 9.41 2.79 -11.51
N GLY A 192 8.55 2.68 -10.49
CA GLY A 192 8.75 1.78 -9.33
C GLY A 192 9.60 2.36 -8.20
N PHE A 193 10.25 3.50 -8.43
CA PHE A 193 11.03 4.24 -7.44
C PHE A 193 10.38 5.60 -7.13
N ARG A 194 10.66 6.11 -5.93
CA ARG A 194 10.34 7.46 -5.49
C ARG A 194 11.61 8.20 -5.07
N LYS A 195 11.55 9.52 -5.13
CA LYS A 195 12.63 10.38 -4.65
C LYS A 195 12.70 10.39 -3.14
N LEU A 196 13.93 10.35 -2.61
CA LEU A 196 14.23 10.63 -1.22
C LEU A 196 15.30 11.72 -1.17
N THR A 197 14.92 12.92 -0.78
CA THR A 197 15.86 14.04 -0.63
C THR A 197 16.91 13.73 0.43
N ARG A 198 18.17 14.01 0.11
CA ARG A 198 19.29 13.83 1.05
C ARG A 198 19.23 14.89 2.15
N LYS A 199 19.44 14.47 3.40
CA LYS A 199 19.38 15.38 4.54
C LYS A 199 20.55 16.37 4.48
N GLY A 200 20.24 17.67 4.46
CA GLY A 200 21.23 18.75 4.46
C GLY A 200 21.76 19.16 3.08
N GLU A 201 21.29 18.51 2.00
CA GLU A 201 21.61 18.87 0.61
C GLU A 201 20.44 19.61 -0.08
N PRO A 202 20.67 20.29 -1.21
CA PRO A 202 19.60 20.92 -2.00
C PRO A 202 18.56 19.93 -2.51
N VAL A 203 17.33 20.40 -2.77
CA VAL A 203 16.18 19.56 -3.19
C VAL A 203 16.44 18.75 -4.48
N CYS A 204 17.31 19.24 -5.37
CA CYS A 204 17.68 18.53 -6.59
C CYS A 204 18.62 17.32 -6.36
N CYS A 205 19.14 17.14 -5.14
CA CYS A 205 19.96 16.01 -4.73
C CYS A 205 19.12 14.99 -3.95
N PHE A 206 18.75 13.90 -4.62
CA PHE A 206 17.92 12.84 -4.07
C PHE A 206 18.42 11.45 -4.45
N ASP A 207 18.04 10.46 -3.65
CA ASP A 207 18.25 9.05 -3.96
C ASP A 207 16.95 8.43 -4.46
N CYS A 208 17.05 7.55 -5.45
CA CYS A 208 15.90 6.78 -5.94
C CYS A 208 15.72 5.53 -5.08
N ILE A 209 14.67 5.51 -4.27
CA ILE A 209 14.33 4.38 -3.41
C ILE A 209 13.07 3.68 -3.89
N PRO A 210 12.99 2.35 -3.80
CA PRO A 210 11.83 1.61 -4.29
C PRO A 210 10.58 1.97 -3.48
N CYS A 211 9.42 2.03 -4.14
CA CYS A 211 8.14 2.31 -3.48
C CYS A 211 7.84 1.33 -2.33
N PRO A 212 7.16 1.74 -1.26
CA PRO A 212 6.74 0.83 -0.18
C PRO A 212 5.93 -0.39 -0.66
N GLN A 213 5.78 -1.40 0.19
CA GLN A 213 4.93 -2.55 -0.14
C GLN A 213 3.46 -2.14 -0.31
N GLY A 214 2.81 -2.64 -1.36
CA GLY A 214 1.42 -2.28 -1.69
C GLY A 214 1.26 -0.98 -2.50
N GLU A 215 2.38 -0.30 -2.78
CA GLU A 215 2.41 0.94 -3.55
C GLU A 215 3.21 0.79 -4.85
N ILE A 216 2.88 1.62 -5.84
CA ILE A 216 3.52 1.67 -7.16
C ILE A 216 3.91 3.10 -7.53
N SER A 217 4.78 3.23 -8.52
CA SER A 217 5.09 4.49 -9.21
C SER A 217 5.09 4.21 -10.71
N ASN A 218 4.14 4.78 -11.44
CA ASN A 218 3.99 4.57 -12.88
C ASN A 218 4.76 5.61 -13.72
N GLN A 219 5.16 6.72 -13.11
CA GLN A 219 5.83 7.85 -13.74
C GLN A 219 7.28 7.95 -13.25
N THR A 220 8.15 8.44 -14.13
CA THR A 220 9.51 8.83 -13.76
C THR A 220 9.46 10.01 -12.79
N ASP A 221 10.43 10.06 -11.88
CA ASP A 221 10.64 11.22 -11.01
C ASP A 221 9.51 11.55 -10.02
N THR A 222 8.76 10.54 -9.61
CA THR A 222 7.66 10.67 -8.65
C THR A 222 8.16 10.89 -7.20
N ASP A 223 7.55 11.84 -6.49
CA ASP A 223 7.86 12.10 -5.07
C ASP A 223 7.15 11.13 -4.12
N ASN A 224 5.89 10.80 -4.41
CA ASN A 224 5.04 9.94 -3.58
C ASN A 224 4.46 8.78 -4.39
N CYS A 225 4.58 7.56 -3.86
CA CYS A 225 4.00 6.39 -4.50
C CYS A 225 2.48 6.33 -4.30
N MET A 226 1.79 5.69 -5.23
CA MET A 226 0.35 5.49 -5.18
C MET A 226 0.01 4.08 -4.70
N LYS A 227 -0.98 3.95 -3.82
CA LYS A 227 -1.44 2.65 -3.32
C LYS A 227 -2.33 1.95 -4.34
N CYS A 228 -2.13 0.64 -4.54
CA CYS A 228 -3.02 -0.16 -5.39
C CYS A 228 -4.42 -0.31 -4.76
N GLN A 229 -5.44 -0.51 -5.60
CA GLN A 229 -6.78 -0.92 -5.17
C GLN A 229 -6.73 -2.27 -4.43
N GLU A 230 -7.72 -2.57 -3.58
CA GLU A 230 -7.68 -3.72 -2.67
C GLU A 230 -7.62 -5.08 -3.37
N ASP A 231 -8.19 -5.17 -4.57
CA ASP A 231 -8.19 -6.35 -5.45
C ASP A 231 -6.92 -6.48 -6.30
N HIS A 232 -6.06 -5.46 -6.29
CA HIS A 232 -4.81 -5.42 -7.03
C HIS A 232 -3.58 -5.43 -6.10
N TRP A 233 -2.43 -5.77 -6.66
CA TRP A 233 -1.14 -5.79 -6.00
C TRP A 233 -0.04 -5.27 -6.93
N PRO A 234 1.01 -4.61 -6.42
CA PRO A 234 2.15 -4.21 -7.24
C PRO A 234 2.78 -5.40 -7.98
N ASN A 235 3.15 -5.22 -9.25
CA ASN A 235 4.03 -6.15 -9.95
C ASN A 235 5.42 -6.18 -9.28
N HIS A 236 6.28 -7.14 -9.66
CA HIS A 236 7.62 -7.28 -9.06
C HIS A 236 8.47 -6.00 -9.17
N LYS A 237 8.26 -5.19 -10.21
CA LYS A 237 8.96 -3.92 -10.44
C LYS A 237 8.31 -2.71 -9.74
N ARG A 238 7.13 -2.85 -9.13
CA ARG A 238 6.31 -1.78 -8.53
C ARG A 238 5.90 -0.66 -9.49
N GLU A 239 5.75 -0.98 -10.76
CA GLU A 239 5.39 -0.04 -11.82
C GLU A 239 3.87 -0.02 -12.07
N THR A 240 3.22 -1.18 -11.92
CA THR A 240 1.81 -1.37 -12.28
C THR A 240 1.10 -2.22 -11.24
N CYS A 241 -0.18 -1.93 -11.01
CA CYS A 241 -1.07 -2.75 -10.20
C CYS A 241 -1.61 -3.91 -11.06
N ILE A 242 -1.39 -5.15 -10.62
CA ILE A 242 -1.90 -6.38 -11.23
C ILE A 242 -2.96 -7.01 -10.33
N PRO A 243 -4.00 -7.67 -10.87
CA PRO A 243 -5.02 -8.30 -10.04
C PRO A 243 -4.39 -9.39 -9.15
N LYS A 244 -4.76 -9.40 -7.86
CA LYS A 244 -4.29 -10.41 -6.90
C LYS A 244 -4.76 -11.80 -7.33
N LEU A 245 -3.90 -12.80 -7.14
CA LEU A 245 -4.25 -14.19 -7.42
C LEU A 245 -5.21 -14.71 -6.33
N ILE A 246 -6.22 -15.46 -6.76
CA ILE A 246 -7.17 -16.12 -5.84
C ILE A 246 -6.56 -17.44 -5.36
N ILE A 247 -6.31 -17.57 -4.06
CA ILE A 247 -5.76 -18.78 -3.43
C ILE A 247 -6.86 -19.54 -2.67
N PHE A 248 -6.83 -20.86 -2.79
CA PHE A 248 -7.70 -21.81 -2.08
C PHE A 248 -6.99 -23.16 -1.95
N LEU A 249 -7.49 -24.06 -1.11
CA LEU A 249 -6.93 -25.41 -0.96
C LEU A 249 -7.26 -26.25 -2.22
N SER A 250 -6.33 -26.27 -3.17
CA SER A 250 -6.52 -26.92 -4.47
C SER A 250 -6.09 -28.39 -4.45
N TYR A 251 -6.82 -29.23 -5.21
CA TYR A 251 -6.46 -30.61 -5.49
C TYR A 251 -5.09 -30.76 -6.19
N LYS A 252 -4.60 -29.69 -6.84
CA LYS A 252 -3.32 -29.71 -7.57
C LYS A 252 -2.10 -29.48 -6.67
N GLU A 253 -2.31 -28.96 -5.47
CA GLU A 253 -1.21 -28.69 -4.53
C GLU A 253 -0.88 -29.95 -3.71
N ALA A 254 0.38 -30.08 -3.28
CA ALA A 254 0.86 -31.25 -2.54
C ALA A 254 0.02 -31.57 -1.29
N LEU A 255 -0.38 -30.53 -0.54
CA LEU A 255 -1.19 -30.67 0.66
C LEU A 255 -2.61 -31.18 0.32
N GLY A 256 -3.25 -30.62 -0.72
CA GLY A 256 -4.57 -31.06 -1.17
C GLY A 256 -4.58 -32.49 -1.71
N MET A 257 -3.54 -32.88 -2.46
CA MET A 257 -3.34 -34.25 -2.92
C MET A 257 -3.18 -35.24 -1.75
N ALA A 258 -2.36 -34.89 -0.75
CA ALA A 258 -2.15 -35.73 0.42
C ALA A 258 -3.45 -35.96 1.21
N LEU A 259 -4.24 -34.90 1.46
CA LEU A 259 -5.50 -35.01 2.20
C LEU A 259 -6.60 -35.77 1.44
N THR A 260 -6.63 -35.65 0.11
CA THR A 260 -7.57 -36.37 -0.74
C THR A 260 -7.24 -37.86 -0.78
N THR A 261 -5.96 -38.20 -0.97
CA THR A 261 -5.51 -39.59 -0.99
C THR A 261 -5.70 -40.27 0.36
N SER A 262 -5.44 -39.58 1.49
CA SER A 262 -5.71 -40.11 2.82
C SER A 262 -7.21 -40.34 3.08
N SER A 263 -8.08 -39.41 2.66
CA SER A 263 -9.54 -39.53 2.77
C SER A 263 -10.05 -40.78 2.03
N ILE A 264 -9.64 -40.97 0.78
CA ILE A 264 -10.04 -42.12 -0.04
C ILE A 264 -9.50 -43.42 0.58
N PHE A 265 -8.24 -43.42 1.02
CA PHE A 265 -7.62 -44.60 1.64
C PHE A 265 -8.36 -45.05 2.91
N PHE A 266 -8.66 -44.14 3.83
CA PHE A 266 -9.40 -44.48 5.05
C PHE A 266 -10.86 -44.89 4.77
N SER A 267 -11.50 -44.27 3.77
CA SER A 267 -12.84 -44.68 3.32
C SER A 267 -12.83 -46.11 2.76
N LEU A 268 -11.83 -46.48 1.95
CA LEU A 268 -11.66 -47.84 1.45
C LEU A 268 -11.42 -48.86 2.56
N ILE A 269 -10.55 -48.55 3.54
CA ILE A 269 -10.35 -49.42 4.72
C ILE A 269 -11.66 -49.62 5.46
N ASN A 270 -12.44 -48.56 5.67
CA ASN A 270 -13.72 -48.65 6.36
C ASN A 270 -14.73 -49.51 5.56
N ALA A 271 -14.80 -49.34 4.24
CA ALA A 271 -15.65 -50.16 3.38
C ALA A 271 -15.27 -51.66 3.46
N ILE A 272 -13.97 -51.98 3.51
CA ILE A 272 -13.48 -53.36 3.70
C ILE A 272 -13.93 -53.90 5.07
N ILE A 273 -13.76 -53.13 6.14
CA ILE A 273 -14.20 -53.50 7.50
C ILE A 273 -15.72 -53.75 7.53
N LEU A 274 -16.51 -52.85 6.92
CA LEU A 274 -17.95 -53.03 6.78
C LEU A 274 -18.30 -54.31 6.01
N GLY A 275 -17.61 -54.58 4.90
CA GLY A 275 -17.75 -55.81 4.12
C GLY A 275 -17.47 -57.07 4.95
N ILE A 276 -16.42 -57.08 5.77
CA ILE A 276 -16.10 -58.17 6.70
C ILE A 276 -17.24 -58.37 7.71
N PHE A 277 -17.74 -57.30 8.32
CA PHE A 277 -18.83 -57.37 9.30
C PHE A 277 -20.18 -57.82 8.68
N ILE A 278 -20.41 -57.54 7.39
CA ILE A 278 -21.58 -58.04 6.66
C ILE A 278 -21.41 -59.52 6.30
N HIS A 279 -20.22 -59.92 5.84
CA HIS A 279 -19.93 -61.30 5.48
C HIS A 279 -19.99 -62.24 6.70
N TYR A 280 -19.37 -61.86 7.80
CA TYR A 280 -19.35 -62.63 9.06
C TYR A 280 -20.51 -62.27 10.01
N ARG A 281 -21.64 -61.78 9.48
CA ARG A 281 -22.77 -61.29 10.29
C ARG A 281 -23.28 -62.28 11.32
N ASP A 282 -23.24 -63.58 11.01
CA ASP A 282 -23.80 -64.64 11.86
C ASP A 282 -22.82 -65.16 12.93
N THR A 283 -21.59 -64.65 12.95
CA THR A 283 -20.63 -64.95 14.01
C THR A 283 -21.09 -64.37 15.36
N PRO A 284 -20.84 -65.07 16.48
CA PRO A 284 -21.32 -64.63 17.78
C PRO A 284 -20.65 -63.33 18.26
N ILE A 285 -19.44 -63.02 17.79
CA ILE A 285 -18.78 -61.72 18.06
C ILE A 285 -19.56 -60.55 17.44
N VAL A 286 -19.95 -60.66 16.17
CA VAL A 286 -20.72 -59.60 15.48
C VAL A 286 -22.12 -59.48 16.06
N ARG A 287 -22.75 -60.59 16.44
CA ARG A 287 -24.09 -60.61 17.05
C ARG A 287 -24.12 -60.06 18.47
N ALA A 288 -23.10 -60.36 19.30
CA ALA A 288 -22.97 -59.83 20.66
C ALA A 288 -22.73 -58.31 20.66
N ASN A 289 -22.08 -57.81 19.62
CA ASN A 289 -21.75 -56.40 19.43
C ASN A 289 -22.86 -55.57 18.74
N ASN A 290 -24.13 -55.98 18.91
CA ASN A 290 -25.31 -55.29 18.37
C ASN A 290 -25.12 -54.80 16.91
N ARG A 291 -25.19 -55.75 15.97
CA ARG A 291 -24.82 -55.59 14.55
C ARG A 291 -25.30 -54.30 13.89
N ASP A 292 -26.53 -53.88 14.16
CA ASP A 292 -27.13 -52.74 13.46
C ASP A 292 -26.50 -51.40 13.87
N ILE A 293 -26.21 -51.20 15.17
CA ILE A 293 -25.53 -49.99 15.66
C ILE A 293 -24.11 -49.92 15.08
N SER A 294 -23.44 -51.08 14.99
CA SER A 294 -22.11 -51.18 14.38
C SER A 294 -22.15 -50.85 12.89
N TYR A 295 -23.21 -51.21 12.14
CA TYR A 295 -23.38 -50.80 10.74
C TYR A 295 -23.64 -49.31 10.60
N ILE A 296 -24.51 -48.72 11.43
CA ILE A 296 -24.77 -47.27 11.42
C ILE A 296 -23.47 -46.51 11.67
N LEU A 297 -22.68 -46.92 12.66
CA LEU A 297 -21.40 -46.29 12.97
C LEU A 297 -20.36 -46.44 11.84
N LEU A 298 -20.24 -47.61 11.20
CA LEU A 298 -19.30 -47.79 10.10
C LEU A 298 -19.68 -46.97 8.86
N ILE A 299 -20.98 -46.94 8.52
CA ILE A 299 -21.51 -46.13 7.41
C ILE A 299 -21.31 -44.64 7.70
N SER A 300 -21.60 -44.17 8.92
CA SER A 300 -21.40 -42.77 9.28
C SER A 300 -19.92 -42.39 9.24
N LEU A 301 -19.02 -43.23 9.74
CA LEU A 301 -17.57 -43.00 9.64
C LEU A 301 -17.07 -42.99 8.18
N MET A 302 -17.68 -43.79 7.29
CA MET A 302 -17.34 -43.79 5.86
C MET A 302 -17.71 -42.44 5.23
N ILE A 303 -18.89 -41.93 5.56
CA ILE A 303 -19.33 -40.59 5.14
C ILE A 303 -18.43 -39.50 5.77
N CYS A 304 -17.97 -39.66 7.02
CA CYS A 304 -17.02 -38.73 7.65
C CYS A 304 -15.69 -38.63 6.89
N PHE A 305 -15.15 -39.74 6.40
CA PHE A 305 -13.93 -39.69 5.57
C PHE A 305 -14.20 -38.99 4.24
N LEU A 306 -15.33 -39.28 3.59
CA LEU A 306 -15.69 -38.69 2.30
C LEU A 306 -16.08 -37.21 2.40
N CYS A 307 -16.65 -36.76 3.52
CA CYS A 307 -17.06 -35.36 3.69
C CYS A 307 -15.87 -34.40 3.69
N SER A 308 -14.68 -34.87 4.05
CA SER A 308 -13.43 -34.10 3.90
C SER A 308 -13.20 -33.59 2.48
N LEU A 309 -13.69 -34.29 1.45
CA LEU A 309 -13.54 -33.87 0.05
C LEU A 309 -14.35 -32.61 -0.27
N LEU A 310 -15.44 -32.35 0.45
CA LEU A 310 -16.22 -31.12 0.29
C LEU A 310 -15.43 -29.87 0.70
N PHE A 311 -14.36 -30.04 1.50
CA PHE A 311 -13.51 -28.95 1.98
C PHE A 311 -12.38 -28.59 1.00
N ILE A 312 -12.13 -29.44 -0.01
CA ILE A 312 -11.03 -29.28 -0.98
C ILE A 312 -11.62 -28.82 -2.32
N GLY A 313 -10.98 -27.83 -2.93
CA GLY A 313 -11.39 -27.25 -4.21
C GLY A 313 -11.87 -25.81 -4.09
N ARG A 314 -12.43 -25.29 -5.19
CA ARG A 314 -12.95 -23.93 -5.25
C ARG A 314 -14.26 -23.87 -4.45
N PRO A 315 -14.39 -23.01 -3.44
CA PRO A 315 -15.63 -22.89 -2.69
C PRO A 315 -16.71 -22.21 -3.53
N GLU A 316 -17.73 -22.99 -3.87
CA GLU A 316 -18.97 -22.53 -4.48
C GLU A 316 -20.07 -22.40 -3.41
N PRO A 317 -21.13 -21.60 -3.65
CA PRO A 317 -22.21 -21.41 -2.70
C PRO A 317 -22.77 -22.72 -2.13
N VAL A 318 -22.99 -23.71 -2.99
CA VAL A 318 -23.51 -25.03 -2.60
C VAL A 318 -22.51 -25.79 -1.72
N THR A 319 -21.23 -25.77 -2.08
CA THR A 319 -20.19 -26.45 -1.30
C THR A 319 -20.03 -25.82 0.08
N CYS A 320 -20.10 -24.49 0.21
CA CYS A 320 -20.02 -23.81 1.51
C CYS A 320 -21.14 -24.25 2.46
N ILE A 321 -22.36 -24.38 1.94
CA ILE A 321 -23.51 -24.88 2.70
C ILE A 321 -23.29 -26.34 3.12
N LEU A 322 -22.89 -27.20 2.18
CA LEU A 322 -22.80 -28.64 2.44
C LEU A 322 -21.67 -29.02 3.39
N ARG A 323 -20.54 -28.31 3.41
CA ARG A 323 -19.36 -28.62 4.23
C ARG A 323 -19.70 -28.81 5.70
N ASN A 324 -20.09 -27.72 6.37
CA ASN A 324 -20.31 -27.71 7.82
C ASN A 324 -21.58 -28.45 8.22
N THR A 325 -22.63 -28.42 7.39
CA THR A 325 -23.87 -29.16 7.65
C THR A 325 -23.65 -30.67 7.57
N THR A 326 -22.93 -31.15 6.54
CA THR A 326 -22.63 -32.58 6.39
C THR A 326 -21.70 -33.06 7.49
N PHE A 327 -20.67 -32.27 7.82
CA PHE A 327 -19.80 -32.53 8.96
C PHE A 327 -20.60 -32.68 10.27
N GLY A 328 -21.43 -31.69 10.60
CA GLY A 328 -22.22 -31.69 11.84
C GLY A 328 -23.20 -32.86 11.94
N MET A 329 -23.93 -33.16 10.86
CA MET A 329 -24.87 -34.28 10.83
C MET A 329 -24.17 -35.64 10.98
N THR A 330 -23.09 -35.85 10.24
CA THR A 330 -22.41 -37.16 10.21
C THR A 330 -21.69 -37.45 11.53
N PHE A 331 -21.08 -36.43 12.14
CA PHE A 331 -20.46 -36.58 13.46
C PHE A 331 -21.49 -36.78 14.57
N SER A 332 -22.66 -36.12 14.50
CA SER A 332 -23.75 -36.36 15.46
C SER A 332 -24.24 -37.81 15.41
N ILE A 333 -24.44 -38.37 14.21
CA ILE A 333 -24.81 -39.79 14.04
C ILE A 333 -23.70 -40.72 14.59
N SER A 334 -22.44 -40.41 14.32
CA SER A 334 -21.31 -41.22 14.79
C SER A 334 -21.17 -41.21 16.31
N LEU A 335 -21.20 -40.02 16.94
CA LEU A 335 -21.07 -39.87 18.39
C LEU A 335 -22.27 -40.45 19.13
N SER A 336 -23.49 -40.22 18.63
CA SER A 336 -24.70 -40.80 19.22
C SER A 336 -24.73 -42.32 19.10
N SER A 337 -24.20 -42.90 18.03
CA SER A 337 -24.04 -44.34 17.89
C SER A 337 -23.08 -44.91 18.93
N ILE A 338 -21.99 -44.19 19.24
CA ILE A 338 -21.05 -44.63 20.29
C ILE A 338 -21.67 -44.47 21.67
N LEU A 339 -22.38 -43.37 21.93
CA LEU A 339 -23.15 -43.18 23.16
C LEU A 339 -24.18 -44.32 23.37
N ALA A 340 -24.92 -44.65 22.33
CA ALA A 340 -25.87 -45.75 22.34
C ALA A 340 -25.18 -47.09 22.64
N LYS A 341 -23.98 -47.29 22.07
CA LYS A 341 -23.18 -48.50 22.27
C LYS A 341 -22.62 -48.61 23.68
N THR A 342 -22.07 -47.53 24.25
CA THR A 342 -21.58 -47.51 25.65
C THR A 342 -22.71 -47.76 26.64
N ILE A 343 -23.87 -47.12 26.44
CA ILE A 343 -25.06 -47.35 27.27
C ILE A 343 -25.53 -48.81 27.16
N THR A 344 -25.51 -49.40 25.96
CA THR A 344 -25.88 -50.81 25.78
C THR A 344 -24.97 -51.75 26.58
N VAL A 345 -23.65 -51.50 26.60
CA VAL A 345 -22.67 -52.27 27.39
C VAL A 345 -22.94 -52.11 28.90
N VAL A 346 -23.15 -50.88 29.38
CA VAL A 346 -23.46 -50.62 30.79
C VAL A 346 -24.77 -51.27 31.22
N MET A 347 -25.80 -51.19 30.38
CA MET A 347 -27.09 -51.82 30.64
C MET A 347 -27.01 -53.34 30.66
N ALA A 348 -26.23 -53.94 29.76
CA ALA A 348 -26.02 -55.40 29.74
C ALA A 348 -25.45 -55.90 31.07
N PHE A 349 -24.45 -55.22 31.61
CA PHE A 349 -23.83 -55.56 32.89
C PHE A 349 -24.75 -55.32 34.11
N HIS A 350 -25.53 -54.24 34.13
CA HIS A 350 -26.43 -53.97 35.24
C HIS A 350 -27.73 -54.79 35.20
N ALA A 351 -28.08 -55.35 34.05
CA ALA A 351 -29.23 -56.24 33.90
C ALA A 351 -28.97 -57.67 34.37
N THR A 352 -27.71 -58.11 34.47
CA THR A 352 -27.35 -59.41 35.04
C THR A 352 -27.42 -59.44 36.57
N LYS A 353 -27.48 -58.27 37.23
CA LYS A 353 -27.66 -58.17 38.69
C LYS A 353 -29.11 -58.55 39.10
N PRO A 354 -29.31 -59.45 40.07
CA PRO A 354 -30.64 -59.88 40.50
C PRO A 354 -31.46 -58.70 41.04
N GLY A 355 -32.72 -58.57 40.60
CA GLY A 355 -33.67 -57.53 41.05
C GLY A 355 -33.67 -56.22 40.25
N SER A 356 -32.89 -56.08 39.18
CA SER A 356 -32.79 -54.81 38.45
C SER A 356 -33.99 -54.54 37.52
N LYS A 357 -34.61 -53.35 37.67
CA LYS A 357 -35.67 -52.85 36.77
C LYS A 357 -35.16 -52.56 35.36
N LEU A 358 -33.84 -52.46 35.17
CA LEU A 358 -33.16 -52.20 33.89
C LEU A 358 -33.31 -53.35 32.90
N ARG A 359 -33.66 -54.55 33.36
CA ARG A 359 -33.93 -55.71 32.49
C ARG A 359 -35.11 -55.49 31.52
N LYS A 360 -36.11 -54.68 31.89
CA LYS A 360 -37.23 -54.30 30.99
C LYS A 360 -36.79 -53.35 29.87
N TRP A 361 -35.69 -52.64 30.08
CA TRP A 361 -35.17 -51.60 29.18
C TRP A 361 -34.04 -52.11 28.29
N MET A 362 -33.62 -53.37 28.43
CA MET A 362 -32.58 -54.07 27.65
C MET A 362 -32.93 -54.31 26.16
N GLY A 363 -33.75 -53.46 25.55
CA GLY A 363 -34.15 -53.55 24.15
C GLY A 363 -33.33 -52.61 23.25
N SER A 364 -33.04 -53.04 22.02
CA SER A 364 -32.40 -52.24 20.97
C SER A 364 -33.10 -50.89 20.70
N ARG A 365 -34.38 -50.78 21.08
CA ARG A 365 -35.17 -49.55 20.93
C ARG A 365 -34.53 -48.33 21.57
N ILE A 366 -33.89 -48.46 22.74
CA ILE A 366 -33.28 -47.30 23.43
C ILE A 366 -32.13 -46.72 22.62
N SER A 367 -31.27 -47.60 22.10
CA SER A 367 -30.13 -47.22 21.28
C SER A 367 -30.57 -46.43 20.03
N TYR A 368 -31.62 -46.90 19.34
CA TYR A 368 -32.20 -46.20 18.20
C TYR A 368 -32.86 -44.88 18.57
N THR A 369 -33.56 -44.82 19.71
CA THR A 369 -34.15 -43.57 20.20
C THR A 369 -33.08 -42.51 20.47
N ILE A 370 -31.92 -42.89 21.05
CA ILE A 370 -30.80 -41.97 21.29
C ILE A 370 -30.26 -41.41 19.97
N ILE A 371 -29.98 -42.28 19.00
CA ILE A 371 -29.45 -41.89 17.68
C ILE A 371 -30.45 -40.98 16.94
N LEU A 372 -31.72 -41.36 16.93
CA LEU A 372 -32.77 -40.57 16.27
C LEU A 372 -32.94 -39.20 16.92
N PHE A 373 -33.06 -39.14 18.24
CA PHE A 373 -33.26 -37.88 18.97
C PHE A 373 -32.10 -36.90 18.76
N SER A 374 -30.87 -37.38 18.88
CA SER A 374 -29.67 -36.55 18.67
C SER A 374 -29.51 -36.10 17.21
N SER A 375 -29.84 -36.96 16.25
CA SER A 375 -29.80 -36.61 14.82
C SER A 375 -30.87 -35.58 14.45
N VAL A 376 -32.10 -35.72 14.98
CA VAL A 376 -33.18 -34.75 14.77
C VAL A 376 -32.83 -33.40 15.40
N PHE A 377 -32.28 -33.41 16.62
CA PHE A 377 -31.84 -32.17 17.27
C PHE A 377 -30.74 -31.46 16.46
N GLN A 378 -29.73 -32.20 16.00
CA GLN A 378 -28.69 -31.65 15.14
C GLN A 378 -29.25 -31.11 13.81
N PHE A 379 -30.20 -31.82 13.21
CA PHE A 379 -30.86 -31.38 11.97
C PHE A 379 -31.60 -30.05 12.16
N ILE A 380 -32.35 -29.90 13.26
CA ILE A 380 -33.06 -28.66 13.58
C ILE A 380 -32.06 -27.51 13.78
N LEU A 381 -30.95 -27.74 14.50
CA LEU A 381 -29.90 -26.71 14.65
C LEU A 381 -29.32 -26.28 13.30
N CYS A 382 -29.01 -27.23 12.42
CA CYS A 382 -28.53 -26.92 11.07
C CYS A 382 -29.59 -26.17 10.25
N LEU A 383 -30.87 -26.54 10.34
CA LEU A 383 -31.95 -25.85 9.63
C LEU A 383 -32.09 -24.40 10.08
N ILE A 384 -32.04 -24.15 11.40
CA ILE A 384 -32.06 -22.79 11.96
C ILE A 384 -30.85 -21.99 11.46
N TRP A 385 -29.66 -22.58 11.47
CA TRP A 385 -28.45 -21.93 10.98
C TRP A 385 -28.59 -21.54 9.49
N LEU A 386 -28.99 -22.48 8.63
CA LEU A 386 -29.17 -22.23 7.20
C LEU A 386 -30.30 -21.23 6.89
N SER A 387 -31.32 -21.14 7.74
CA SER A 387 -32.44 -20.22 7.53
C SER A 387 -32.13 -18.79 7.99
N THR A 388 -31.26 -18.63 8.99
CA THR A 388 -30.93 -17.32 9.57
C THR A 388 -29.72 -16.67 8.89
N ALA A 389 -28.63 -17.43 8.73
CA ALA A 389 -27.38 -16.95 8.16
C ALA A 389 -26.62 -18.13 7.54
N PRO A 390 -26.96 -18.54 6.31
CA PRO A 390 -26.29 -19.65 5.65
C PRO A 390 -24.82 -19.31 5.32
N PRO A 391 -23.91 -20.29 5.33
CA PRO A 391 -22.53 -20.10 4.90
C PRO A 391 -22.44 -19.66 3.42
N PHE A 392 -21.54 -18.73 3.12
CA PHE A 392 -21.37 -18.16 1.78
C PHE A 392 -19.89 -17.97 1.41
N PRO A 393 -19.53 -17.99 0.12
CA PRO A 393 -18.16 -17.75 -0.32
C PRO A 393 -17.78 -16.29 -0.09
N TYR A 394 -16.64 -16.06 0.55
CA TYR A 394 -16.12 -14.74 0.89
C TYR A 394 -14.67 -14.58 0.40
N LEU A 395 -14.36 -13.40 -0.14
CA LEU A 395 -13.04 -13.01 -0.61
C LEU A 395 -12.33 -12.23 0.50
N ASN A 396 -11.42 -12.89 1.20
CA ASN A 396 -10.62 -12.27 2.24
C ASN A 396 -9.36 -11.64 1.64
N MET A 397 -9.36 -10.31 1.59
CA MET A 397 -8.29 -9.50 1.00
C MET A 397 -7.22 -9.05 2.00
N GLN A 398 -7.42 -9.35 3.30
CA GLN A 398 -6.61 -8.83 4.41
C GLN A 398 -5.71 -9.89 5.07
N SER A 399 -6.02 -11.18 4.88
CA SER A 399 -5.33 -12.29 5.54
C SER A 399 -3.95 -12.61 4.93
N GLU A 400 -3.78 -12.43 3.62
CA GLU A 400 -2.55 -12.78 2.89
C GLU A 400 -2.03 -11.60 2.04
N THR A 401 -0.73 -11.36 2.12
CA THR A 401 -0.12 -10.21 1.43
C THR A 401 0.13 -10.55 -0.03
N GLY A 402 -0.57 -9.87 -0.95
CA GLY A 402 -0.41 -10.09 -2.40
C GLY A 402 -1.29 -11.19 -3.01
N ALA A 403 -2.20 -11.79 -2.25
CA ALA A 403 -3.18 -12.75 -2.74
C ALA A 403 -4.58 -12.47 -2.16
N ILE A 404 -5.63 -12.90 -2.85
CA ILE A 404 -7.01 -12.92 -2.32
C ILE A 404 -7.30 -14.34 -1.89
N LEU A 405 -7.60 -14.54 -0.60
CA LEU A 405 -8.02 -15.83 -0.10
C LEU A 405 -9.51 -16.01 -0.36
N LEU A 406 -9.87 -17.05 -1.11
CA LEU A 406 -11.26 -17.42 -1.30
C LEU A 406 -11.63 -18.52 -0.29
N GLU A 407 -12.46 -18.17 0.68
CA GLU A 407 -12.89 -19.03 1.79
C GLU A 407 -14.43 -19.07 1.92
N CYS A 408 -14.96 -19.97 2.74
CA CYS A 408 -16.38 -19.98 3.08
C CYS A 408 -16.55 -19.30 4.43
N ASN A 409 -17.22 -18.15 4.45
CA ASN A 409 -17.66 -17.52 5.69
C ASN A 409 -18.83 -18.34 6.26
N GLU A 410 -18.80 -18.61 7.56
CA GLU A 410 -19.81 -19.41 8.27
C GLU A 410 -21.16 -18.68 8.40
N GLY A 411 -21.22 -17.38 8.10
CA GLY A 411 -22.41 -16.53 8.18
C GLY A 411 -22.73 -16.12 9.62
N SER A 412 -23.01 -17.10 10.50
CA SER A 412 -23.24 -16.89 11.93
C SER A 412 -22.27 -17.69 12.77
N MET A 413 -21.33 -16.98 13.39
CA MET A 413 -20.37 -17.56 14.34
C MET A 413 -21.08 -18.25 15.52
N ILE A 414 -22.18 -17.66 16.00
CA ILE A 414 -22.95 -18.22 17.13
C ILE A 414 -23.55 -19.57 16.73
N ALA A 415 -24.17 -19.65 15.54
CA ALA A 415 -24.80 -20.89 15.08
C ALA A 415 -23.77 -22.00 14.84
N PHE A 416 -22.61 -21.65 14.27
CA PHE A 416 -21.48 -22.56 14.13
C PHE A 416 -21.02 -23.13 15.47
N TYR A 417 -20.79 -22.28 16.48
CA TYR A 417 -20.39 -22.73 17.82
C TYR A 417 -21.50 -23.51 18.55
N CYS A 418 -22.78 -23.23 18.29
CA CYS A 418 -23.88 -24.04 18.82
C CYS A 418 -23.85 -25.49 18.28
N VAL A 419 -23.58 -25.66 16.97
CA VAL A 419 -23.40 -26.98 16.36
C VAL A 419 -22.19 -27.72 16.96
N LEU A 420 -21.02 -27.05 17.03
CA LEU A 420 -19.83 -27.63 17.65
C LEU A 420 -20.04 -27.94 19.14
N GLY A 421 -20.76 -27.08 19.86
CA GLY A 421 -21.09 -27.25 21.26
C GLY A 421 -21.96 -28.48 21.52
N PHE A 422 -22.94 -28.75 20.66
CA PHE A 422 -23.75 -29.97 20.76
C PHE A 422 -22.92 -31.24 20.49
N LEU A 423 -22.04 -31.21 19.48
CA LEU A 423 -21.11 -32.32 19.23
C LEU A 423 -20.16 -32.53 20.41
N GLY A 424 -19.62 -31.45 20.98
CA GLY A 424 -18.79 -31.47 22.18
C GLY A 424 -19.52 -32.06 23.39
N PHE A 425 -20.80 -31.70 23.57
CA PHE A 425 -21.65 -32.26 24.63
C PHE A 425 -21.88 -33.77 24.44
N LEU A 426 -22.22 -34.22 23.22
CA LEU A 426 -22.35 -35.64 22.90
C LEU A 426 -21.05 -36.40 23.15
N ALA A 427 -19.91 -35.86 22.71
CA ALA A 427 -18.59 -36.45 22.93
C ALA A 427 -18.25 -36.51 24.43
N GLY A 428 -18.52 -35.44 25.18
CA GLY A 428 -18.28 -35.37 26.62
C GLY A 428 -19.08 -36.41 27.41
N ILE A 429 -20.40 -36.51 27.18
CA ILE A 429 -21.22 -37.54 27.83
C ILE A 429 -20.77 -38.94 27.43
N SER A 430 -20.47 -39.16 26.14
CA SER A 430 -19.97 -40.45 25.65
C SER A 430 -18.67 -40.84 26.33
N PHE A 431 -17.73 -39.91 26.48
CA PHE A 431 -16.47 -40.12 27.17
C PHE A 431 -16.67 -40.42 28.66
N ILE A 432 -17.52 -39.66 29.37
CA ILE A 432 -17.81 -39.89 30.80
C ILE A 432 -18.37 -41.30 31.01
N ILE A 433 -19.38 -41.70 30.24
CA ILE A 433 -19.99 -43.03 30.35
C ILE A 433 -18.99 -44.12 29.98
N ALA A 434 -18.22 -43.94 28.89
CA ALA A 434 -17.18 -44.88 28.50
C ALA A 434 -16.15 -45.07 29.62
N PHE A 435 -15.64 -43.97 30.18
CA PHE A 435 -14.66 -43.99 31.26
C PHE A 435 -15.16 -44.70 32.52
N LEU A 436 -16.42 -44.47 32.92
CA LEU A 436 -17.04 -45.17 34.04
C LEU A 436 -17.19 -46.67 33.76
N SER A 437 -17.43 -47.04 32.50
CA SER A 437 -17.59 -48.44 32.08
C SER A 437 -16.26 -49.21 31.92
N ARG A 438 -15.10 -48.53 31.97
CA ARG A 438 -13.80 -49.14 31.63
C ARG A 438 -13.38 -50.31 32.52
N ASN A 439 -13.88 -50.34 33.76
CA ASN A 439 -13.55 -51.35 34.77
C ASN A 439 -14.53 -52.54 34.74
N LEU A 440 -15.53 -52.53 33.84
CA LEU A 440 -16.48 -53.63 33.75
C LEU A 440 -15.78 -54.89 33.21
N PRO A 441 -15.86 -56.02 33.94
CA PRO A 441 -15.39 -57.31 33.44
C PRO A 441 -16.42 -57.81 32.44
N ASP A 442 -16.29 -57.40 31.18
CA ASP A 442 -17.05 -58.01 30.10
C ASP A 442 -16.13 -58.94 29.30
N SER A 443 -16.70 -59.99 28.73
CA SER A 443 -16.06 -61.11 28.04
C SER A 443 -14.99 -60.73 27.00
N PHE A 444 -14.99 -59.49 26.52
CA PHE A 444 -13.94 -58.86 25.72
C PHE A 444 -13.78 -57.42 26.23
N ASN A 445 -12.54 -56.88 26.28
CA ASN A 445 -12.19 -55.51 26.74
C ASN A 445 -12.84 -54.35 25.92
N GLU A 446 -14.07 -54.50 25.45
CA GLU A 446 -14.83 -53.60 24.59
C GLU A 446 -15.01 -52.21 25.22
N ALA A 447 -15.40 -52.13 26.49
CA ALA A 447 -15.52 -50.87 27.20
C ALA A 447 -14.19 -50.10 27.25
N LYS A 448 -13.06 -50.82 27.37
CA LYS A 448 -11.71 -50.23 27.34
C LYS A 448 -11.36 -49.66 25.97
N TYR A 449 -11.67 -50.39 24.88
CA TYR A 449 -11.45 -49.91 23.52
C TYR A 449 -12.30 -48.68 23.17
N ILE A 450 -13.56 -48.65 23.61
CA ILE A 450 -14.45 -47.48 23.42
C ILE A 450 -13.95 -46.28 24.24
N THR A 451 -13.46 -46.51 25.46
CA THR A 451 -12.87 -45.44 26.28
C THR A 451 -11.64 -44.85 25.61
N PHE A 452 -10.74 -45.71 25.11
CA PHE A 452 -9.53 -45.27 24.42
C PHE A 452 -9.87 -44.52 23.12
N SER A 453 -10.87 -44.99 22.35
CA SER A 453 -11.32 -44.30 21.14
C SER A 453 -11.88 -42.91 21.44
N MET A 454 -12.68 -42.78 22.51
CA MET A 454 -13.24 -41.50 22.93
C MET A 454 -12.17 -40.55 23.48
N LEU A 455 -11.14 -41.06 24.16
CA LEU A 455 -9.99 -40.26 24.58
C LEU A 455 -9.24 -39.67 23.37
N VAL A 456 -8.95 -40.51 22.35
CA VAL A 456 -8.32 -40.05 21.10
C VAL A 456 -9.20 -39.01 20.40
N PHE A 457 -10.51 -39.24 20.33
CA PHE A 457 -11.45 -38.28 19.78
C PHE A 457 -11.40 -36.91 20.49
N CYS A 458 -11.53 -36.90 21.83
CA CYS A 458 -11.54 -35.67 22.61
C CYS A 458 -10.20 -34.92 22.51
N THR A 459 -9.07 -35.62 22.51
CA THR A 459 -7.74 -34.98 22.39
C THR A 459 -7.53 -34.30 21.04
N VAL A 460 -7.99 -34.92 19.94
CA VAL A 460 -7.96 -34.30 18.60
C VAL A 460 -8.80 -33.02 18.56
N TRP A 461 -10.01 -33.03 19.11
CA TRP A 461 -10.88 -31.84 19.08
C TRP A 461 -10.47 -30.73 20.06
N ILE A 462 -9.90 -31.07 21.22
CA ILE A 462 -9.33 -30.08 22.14
C ILE A 462 -8.11 -29.39 21.51
N THR A 463 -7.26 -30.14 20.79
CA THR A 463 -6.08 -29.57 20.09
C THR A 463 -6.45 -28.82 18.81
N PHE A 464 -7.56 -29.17 18.17
CA PHE A 464 -8.10 -28.45 17.02
C PHE A 464 -8.39 -26.98 17.33
N ILE A 465 -9.07 -26.67 18.45
CA ILE A 465 -9.51 -25.30 18.78
C ILE A 465 -8.35 -24.27 18.76
N PRO A 466 -7.24 -24.44 19.53
CA PRO A 466 -6.14 -23.48 19.51
C PRO A 466 -5.40 -23.47 18.16
N THR A 467 -5.32 -24.60 17.47
CA THR A 467 -4.67 -24.68 16.17
C THR A 467 -5.48 -23.91 15.11
N TYR A 468 -6.81 -24.09 15.08
CA TYR A 468 -7.74 -23.38 14.21
C TYR A 468 -7.61 -21.86 14.37
N LEU A 469 -7.60 -21.38 15.62
CA LEU A 469 -7.46 -19.95 15.93
C LEU A 469 -6.07 -19.38 15.60
N SER A 470 -5.02 -20.21 15.59
CA SER A 470 -3.65 -19.77 15.30
C SER A 470 -3.32 -19.81 13.80
N THR A 471 -3.96 -20.70 13.04
CA THR A 471 -3.71 -20.86 11.60
C THR A 471 -4.60 -19.92 10.79
N ARG A 472 -4.09 -19.44 9.65
CA ARG A 472 -4.84 -18.60 8.73
C ARG A 472 -4.88 -19.21 7.34
N GLY A 473 -5.85 -18.79 6.55
CA GLY A 473 -5.94 -19.14 5.15
C GLY A 473 -6.23 -20.60 4.87
N LYS A 474 -5.69 -21.10 3.76
CA LYS A 474 -5.90 -22.49 3.31
C LYS A 474 -5.45 -23.56 4.33
N TYR A 475 -4.54 -23.21 5.24
CA TYR A 475 -4.07 -24.12 6.29
C TYR A 475 -5.11 -24.34 7.39
N MET A 476 -5.98 -23.36 7.66
CA MET A 476 -7.08 -23.51 8.61
C MET A 476 -8.02 -24.64 8.19
N VAL A 477 -8.40 -24.65 6.91
CA VAL A 477 -9.22 -25.71 6.29
C VAL A 477 -8.51 -27.06 6.35
N ALA A 478 -7.20 -27.10 6.12
CA ALA A 478 -6.41 -28.33 6.20
C ALA A 478 -6.39 -28.93 7.61
N VAL A 479 -6.27 -28.09 8.65
CA VAL A 479 -6.32 -28.52 10.05
C VAL A 479 -7.68 -29.12 10.41
N GLU A 480 -8.78 -28.55 9.89
CA GLU A 480 -10.13 -29.09 10.06
C GLU A 480 -10.27 -30.47 9.42
N ILE A 481 -9.83 -30.62 8.16
CA ILE A 481 -9.83 -31.92 7.48
C ILE A 481 -9.01 -32.95 8.27
N PHE A 482 -7.82 -32.56 8.75
CA PHE A 482 -6.97 -33.44 9.54
C PHE A 482 -7.65 -33.88 10.83
N ALA A 483 -8.33 -32.98 11.54
CA ALA A 483 -9.09 -33.31 12.76
C ALA A 483 -10.24 -34.28 12.47
N ILE A 484 -10.97 -34.09 11.36
CA ILE A 484 -12.03 -35.00 10.90
C ILE A 484 -11.48 -36.40 10.62
N GLN A 485 -10.38 -36.49 9.87
CA GLN A 485 -9.75 -37.76 9.49
C GLN A 485 -9.16 -38.48 10.71
N ALA A 486 -8.40 -37.76 11.55
CA ALA A 486 -7.73 -38.34 12.71
C ALA A 486 -8.74 -38.86 13.76
N SER A 487 -9.79 -38.08 14.04
CA SER A 487 -10.84 -38.49 14.97
C SER A 487 -11.63 -39.71 14.45
N SER A 488 -11.99 -39.72 13.15
CA SER A 488 -12.68 -40.85 12.51
C SER A 488 -11.79 -42.11 12.46
N ALA A 489 -10.50 -41.96 12.15
CA ALA A 489 -9.53 -43.05 12.15
C ALA A 489 -9.30 -43.61 13.56
N GLY A 490 -9.28 -42.76 14.58
CA GLY A 490 -9.22 -43.19 15.98
C GLY A 490 -10.42 -44.05 16.38
N LEU A 491 -11.64 -43.63 16.00
CA LEU A 491 -12.87 -44.40 16.24
C LEU A 491 -12.87 -45.75 15.51
N LEU A 492 -12.54 -45.74 14.21
CA LEU A 492 -12.46 -46.94 13.39
C LEU A 492 -11.41 -47.92 13.93
N GLY A 493 -10.21 -47.39 14.19
CA GLY A 493 -9.04 -48.15 14.58
C GLY A 493 -9.20 -48.82 15.93
N CYS A 494 -9.68 -48.07 16.94
CA CYS A 494 -9.76 -48.60 18.30
C CYS A 494 -10.94 -49.57 18.48
N ILE A 495 -12.08 -49.32 17.82
CA ILE A 495 -13.31 -50.11 18.05
C ILE A 495 -13.35 -51.35 17.15
N PHE A 496 -12.94 -51.25 15.88
CA PHE A 496 -13.20 -52.29 14.89
C PHE A 496 -11.98 -53.11 14.51
N ILE A 497 -10.76 -52.54 14.46
CA ILE A 497 -9.55 -53.30 14.09
C ILE A 497 -9.31 -54.50 15.03
N PRO A 498 -9.37 -54.37 16.37
CA PRO A 498 -9.21 -55.53 17.26
C PRO A 498 -10.23 -56.64 16.97
N LYS A 499 -11.47 -56.27 16.60
CA LYS A 499 -12.54 -57.21 16.28
C LYS A 499 -12.30 -57.91 14.94
N CYS A 500 -11.85 -57.17 13.92
CA CYS A 500 -11.45 -57.76 12.64
C CYS A 500 -10.28 -58.74 12.80
N CYS A 501 -9.27 -58.39 13.61
CA CYS A 501 -8.14 -59.28 13.88
C CYS A 501 -8.60 -60.60 14.53
N ILE A 502 -9.53 -60.55 15.49
CA ILE A 502 -10.07 -61.77 16.10
C ILE A 502 -10.88 -62.58 15.07
N ILE A 503 -11.73 -61.93 14.27
CA ILE A 503 -12.57 -62.60 13.27
C ILE A 503 -11.72 -63.32 12.20
N LEU A 504 -10.64 -62.70 11.72
CA LEU A 504 -9.81 -63.24 10.63
C LEU A 504 -8.68 -64.16 11.10
N LEU A 505 -7.99 -63.83 12.20
CA LEU A 505 -6.75 -64.51 12.62
C LEU A 505 -6.96 -65.51 13.77
N ARG A 506 -8.08 -65.45 14.49
CA ARG A 506 -8.38 -66.28 15.67
C ARG A 506 -9.81 -66.86 15.62
N PRO A 507 -10.14 -67.70 14.62
CA PRO A 507 -11.49 -68.28 14.49
C PRO A 507 -11.87 -69.21 15.65
N ASP A 508 -10.90 -69.69 16.43
CA ASP A 508 -11.07 -70.48 17.65
C ASP A 508 -11.81 -69.72 18.77
N MET A 509 -11.56 -68.40 18.88
CA MET A 509 -12.24 -67.52 19.84
C MET A 509 -13.64 -67.08 19.39
N ASN A 510 -14.06 -67.47 18.18
CA ASN A 510 -15.37 -67.18 17.59
C ASN A 510 -16.44 -68.23 17.98
N SER A 511 -16.15 -69.16 18.89
CA SER A 511 -17.10 -70.19 19.33
C SER A 511 -17.95 -69.75 20.53
N ARG A 512 -19.23 -70.12 20.53
CA ARG A 512 -20.17 -69.84 21.65
C ARG A 512 -19.65 -70.35 22.99
N LYS A 513 -18.91 -71.47 22.99
CA LYS A 513 -18.31 -72.10 24.18
C LYS A 513 -17.26 -71.23 24.87
N TYR A 514 -16.49 -70.43 24.11
CA TYR A 514 -15.47 -69.53 24.68
C TYR A 514 -16.12 -68.27 25.29
N LEU A 515 -17.19 -67.77 24.67
CA LEU A 515 -17.99 -66.63 25.16
C LEU A 515 -18.73 -66.92 26.48
N THR A 516 -19.22 -68.15 26.68
CA THR A 516 -19.93 -68.55 27.90
C THR A 516 -19.03 -69.02 29.04
N LYS A 517 -17.72 -69.23 28.81
CA LYS A 517 -16.78 -69.71 29.85
C LYS A 517 -16.16 -68.57 30.68
N ASN A 518 -16.27 -67.33 30.18
CA ASN A 518 -15.72 -66.12 30.81
C ASN A 518 -16.81 -65.10 31.24
N ASN A 519 -18.09 -65.44 31.09
CA ASN A 519 -19.22 -64.76 31.72
C ASN A 519 -19.66 -65.57 32.94
#